data_AF-A0ABD5BN44-F1
#
_entry.id   AF-A0ABD5BN44-F1
#
_cell.length_a   1.000
_cell.length_b   1.000
_cell.length_c   1.000
_cell.angle_alpha   90.00
_cell.angle_beta   90.00
_cell.angle_gamma   90.00
#
_symmetry.space_group_name_H-M   'P 1'
#
loop_
_entity.id
_entity.type
_entity.pdbx_description
1 polymer ?
#
loop_
_entity_poly.entity_id
_entity_poly.type
_entity_poly.pdbx_seq_one_letter_code
_entity_poly.pdbx_strand_id
1 'polypeptide(L)' 'MGSKAKLFNQQHRIGSTFIYQPNRALRGGPVVRTVEAARDLKSATVVEINVAPYFVNIESLTPIG' A
#
# COMPACT_ATOMS: atom_id res chain seq x y z
N MET A 1 -7.37 -11.43 16.47
CA MET A 1 -6.57 -11.15 15.25
C MET A 1 -6.99 -9.79 14.72
N GLY A 2 -6.09 -8.81 14.69
CA GLY A 2 -6.40 -7.46 14.23
C GLY A 2 -6.45 -7.38 12.70
N SER A 3 -7.34 -6.56 12.17
CA SER A 3 -7.42 -6.23 10.73
C SER A 3 -6.09 -5.63 10.25
N LYS A 4 -5.49 -6.19 9.18
CA LYS A 4 -4.26 -5.67 8.57
C LYS A 4 -4.48 -4.26 8.03
N ALA A 5 -5.62 -4.02 7.38
CA ALA A 5 -6.03 -2.68 6.93
C ALA A 5 -6.06 -1.68 8.09
N LYS A 6 -6.63 -2.06 9.24
CA LYS A 6 -6.71 -1.17 10.41
C LYS A 6 -5.33 -0.74 10.90
N LEU A 7 -4.38 -1.68 11.00
CA LEU A 7 -3.01 -1.38 11.39
C LEU A 7 -2.32 -0.47 10.38
N PHE A 8 -2.47 -0.76 9.08
CA PHE A 8 -1.93 0.06 8.00
C PHE A 8 -2.47 1.50 8.06
N ASN A 9 -3.78 1.66 8.22
CA ASN A 9 -4.44 2.97 8.27
C ASN A 9 -4.12 3.76 9.56
N GLN A 10 -3.73 3.09 10.64
CA GLN A 10 -3.24 3.74 11.86
C GLN A 10 -1.82 4.29 11.69
N GLN A 11 -1.00 3.61 10.89
CA GLN A 11 0.40 3.97 10.64
C GLN A 11 0.55 4.98 9.50
N HIS A 12 -0.35 4.94 8.52
CA HIS A 12 -0.25 5.71 7.29
C HIS A 12 -1.55 6.45 7.02
N ARG A 13 -1.44 7.76 6.80
CA ARG A 13 -2.60 8.59 6.44
C ARG A 13 -2.86 8.47 4.94
N ILE A 14 -4.07 8.83 4.53
CA ILE A 14 -4.35 9.09 3.12
C ILE A 14 -3.37 10.18 2.64
N GLY A 15 -2.75 9.96 1.49
CA GLY A 15 -1.70 10.81 0.98
C GLY A 15 -0.27 10.39 1.37
N SER A 16 -0.09 9.33 2.15
CA SER A 16 1.23 8.76 2.43
C SER A 16 1.89 8.22 1.16
N THR A 17 3.21 8.43 1.04
CA THR A 17 4.01 8.04 -0.11
C THR A 17 4.77 6.75 0.11
N PHE A 18 4.84 5.92 -0.93
CA PHE A 18 5.49 4.61 -0.90
C PHE A 18 6.23 4.36 -2.22
N ILE A 19 7.17 3.42 -2.20
CA ILE A 19 7.68 2.78 -3.41
C ILE A 19 6.77 1.58 -3.71
N TYR A 20 6.16 1.57 -4.90
CA TYR A 20 5.43 0.39 -5.37
C TYR A 20 6.39 -0.64 -5.94
N GLN A 21 6.48 -1.79 -5.27
CA GLN A 21 7.45 -2.84 -5.52
C GLN A 21 6.79 -4.23 -5.36
N PRO A 22 6.09 -4.73 -6.40
CA PRO A 22 5.40 -6.02 -6.34
C PRO A 22 6.36 -7.21 -6.19
N ASN A 23 7.61 -7.06 -6.59
CA ASN A 23 8.67 -8.03 -6.33
C ASN A 23 9.75 -7.42 -5.44
N ARG A 24 9.77 -7.81 -4.16
CA ARG A 24 10.73 -7.30 -3.17
C ARG A 24 12.19 -7.63 -3.48
N ALA A 25 12.47 -8.62 -4.32
CA ALA A 25 13.83 -8.94 -4.74
C ALA A 25 14.41 -7.92 -5.72
N LEU A 26 13.56 -7.22 -6.47
CA LEU A 26 13.97 -6.18 -7.41
C LEU A 26 14.03 -4.83 -6.69
N ARG A 27 15.16 -4.12 -6.76
CA ARG A 27 15.30 -2.81 -6.11
C ARG A 27 14.60 -1.71 -6.90
N GLY A 28 13.91 -0.81 -6.19
CA GLY A 28 13.27 0.36 -6.76
C GLY A 28 11.81 0.16 -7.13
N GLY A 29 11.24 1.14 -7.82
CA GLY A 29 9.83 1.19 -8.20
C GLY A 29 9.34 2.63 -8.29
N PRO A 30 8.18 2.87 -8.91
CA PRO A 30 7.60 4.21 -8.94
C PRO A 30 7.20 4.63 -7.53
N VAL A 31 7.40 5.93 -7.24
CA VAL A 31 6.83 6.56 -6.05
C VAL A 31 5.35 6.76 -6.28
N VAL A 32 4.54 6.24 -5.35
CA VAL A 32 3.08 6.29 -5.40
C VAL A 32 2.55 6.90 -4.11
N ARG A 33 1.31 7.38 -4.16
CA ARG A 33 0.62 7.98 -3.02
C ARG A 33 -0.71 7.29 -2.80
N THR A 34 -1.05 7.00 -1.53
CA THR A 34 -2.37 6.47 -1.18
C THR A 34 -3.46 7.50 -1.46
N VAL A 35 -4.52 7.08 -2.13
CA VAL A 35 -5.68 7.92 -2.46
C VAL A 35 -6.79 7.73 -1.43
N GLU A 36 -6.88 6.55 -0.83
CA GLU A 36 -7.93 6.18 0.12
C GLU A 36 -7.39 5.24 1.20
N ALA A 37 -8.16 5.03 2.27
CA ALA A 37 -7.87 4.05 3.31
C ALA A 37 -7.79 2.62 2.75
N ALA A 38 -6.84 1.84 3.28
CA ALA A 38 -6.70 0.43 2.96
C ALA A 38 -7.90 -0.38 3.46
N ARG A 39 -8.19 -1.48 2.77
CA ARG A 39 -9.36 -2.35 3.01
C ARG A 39 -8.92 -3.81 2.99
N ASP A 40 -9.47 -4.60 3.90
CA ASP A 40 -9.26 -6.04 3.90
C ASP A 40 -10.24 -6.71 2.93
N LEU A 41 -9.71 -7.58 2.07
CA LEU A 41 -10.44 -8.52 1.23
C LEU A 41 -10.29 -9.94 1.81
N LYS A 42 -10.96 -10.92 1.20
CA LYS A 42 -10.92 -12.32 1.67
C LYS A 42 -9.49 -12.90 1.75
N SER A 43 -8.60 -12.49 0.86
CA SER A 43 -7.24 -13.07 0.73
C SER A 43 -6.11 -12.04 0.74
N ALA A 44 -6.41 -10.75 0.79
CA ALA A 44 -5.40 -9.69 0.68
C ALA A 44 -5.87 -8.41 1.36
N THR A 45 -4.95 -7.50 1.62
CA THR A 45 -5.25 -6.14 2.06
C THR A 45 -4.80 -5.18 0.98
N VAL A 46 -5.73 -4.39 0.45
CA VAL A 46 -5.47 -3.51 -0.70
C VAL A 46 -5.63 -2.05 -0.34
N VAL A 47 -4.92 -1.19 -1.05
CA VAL A 47 -5.04 0.27 -0.96
C VAL A 47 -5.09 0.88 -2.36
N GLU A 48 -5.82 1.97 -2.50
CA GLU A 48 -5.86 2.74 -3.74
C GLU A 48 -4.65 3.67 -3.85
N ILE A 49 -4.03 3.76 -5.03
CA ILE A 49 -2.87 4.58 -5.34
C ILE A 49 -3.11 5.49 -6.55
N ASN A 50 -2.39 6.60 -6.62
CA ASN A 50 -2.58 7.66 -7.61
C ASN A 50 -2.15 7.33 -9.06
N VAL A 51 -1.58 6.15 -9.31
CA VAL A 51 -1.09 5.70 -10.62
C VAL A 51 -1.46 4.24 -10.85
N ALA A 52 -1.49 3.80 -12.10
CA ALA A 52 -1.73 2.39 -12.45
C ALA A 52 -0.75 1.47 -11.67
N PRO A 53 -1.24 0.35 -11.09
CA PRO A 53 -2.53 -0.30 -11.36
C PRO A 53 -3.73 0.20 -10.53
N TYR A 54 -3.61 1.34 -9.84
CA TYR A 54 -4.62 1.98 -8.99
C TYR A 54 -4.98 1.24 -7.71
N PHE A 55 -5.03 -0.08 -7.71
CA PHE A 55 -5.20 -0.87 -6.49
C PHE A 55 -4.05 -1.85 -6.33
N VAL A 56 -3.39 -1.81 -5.18
CA VAL A 56 -2.23 -2.66 -4.89
C VAL A 56 -2.33 -3.28 -3.51
N ASN A 57 -1.71 -4.46 -3.33
CA ASN A 57 -1.57 -5.07 -2.01
C ASN A 57 -0.61 -4.22 -1.17
N ILE A 58 -0.96 -3.93 0.09
CA ILE A 58 -0.08 -3.18 1.01
C ILE A 58 1.30 -3.85 1.19
N GLU A 59 1.41 -5.16 1.01
CA GLU A 59 2.66 -5.92 1.09
C GLU A 59 3.63 -5.61 -0.06
N SER A 60 3.12 -5.04 -1.15
CA SER A 60 3.90 -4.53 -2.28
C SER A 60 4.34 -3.07 -2.14
N LEU A 61 4.03 -2.43 -1.00
CA LEU A 61 4.43 -1.05 -0.72
C LEU A 61 5.59 -1.02 0.28
N THR A 62 6.59 -0.20 -0.03
CA THR A 62 7.71 0.07 0.87
C THR A 62 7.64 1.54 1.31
N PRO A 63 7.56 1.85 2.61
CA PRO A 63 7.57 3.23 3.10
C PRO A 63 8.83 3.97 2.62
N ILE A 64 8.63 5.19 2.15
CA ILE A 64 9.72 6.15 1.97
C ILE A 64 9.86 6.82 3.35
N GLY A 65 11.07 6.78 3.91
CA GLY A 65 11.38 7.13 5.30
C GLY A 65 10.81 8.45 5.79
#